data_AF-A0A2D4G141-F1
#
_entry.id   AF-A0A2D4G141-F1
#
_cell.length_a   1.000
_cell.length_b   1.000
_cell.length_c   1.000
_cell.angle_alpha   90.00
_cell.angle_beta   90.00
_cell.angle_gamma   90.00
#
_symmetry.space_group_name_H-M   'P 1'
#
loop_
_entity.id
_entity.type
_entity.pdbx_description
1 polymer ?
#
loop_
_entity_poly.entity_id
_entity_poly.type
_entity_poly.pdbx_seq_one_letter_code
_entity_poly.pdbx_strand_id
1 'polypeptide(L)'
;METGATQFGDCKPASGQKIKRRAPQPPKKPPIARDVNEHKVIPTLGMWSDQNILTMKGNLIKTIVDILVVFPDGEEQKKTVHGRKPVMDLFVELCSQYHLNPTHYTFELQYGETQQPVSYKPNTLIGTLDVQKIFLKLKVPEEKKIKRPPPKVPERTVRLVVNYLKTQKTVIRVNPEVPLQSIIPIICEKCEVSQECIVLLRDTFTGEKLELTKSLNDLGIKELYAWNNKKALPSKIHSEPTLSY
;
A
#
# COMPACT_ATOMS: atom_id res chain seq x y z
N MET A 1 73.32 -20.13 35.60
CA MET A 1 72.72 -18.94 36.24
C MET A 1 71.31 -18.89 35.70
N GLU A 2 70.42 -19.73 36.22
CA GLU A 2 69.51 -19.54 37.36
C GLU A 2 68.09 -19.49 36.76
N THR A 3 67.17 -20.44 37.02
CA THR A 3 66.27 -20.53 38.20
C THR A 3 65.55 -19.20 38.49
N GLY A 4 64.25 -19.10 38.74
CA GLY A 4 63.14 -20.02 38.92
C GLY A 4 61.94 -19.24 39.50
N ALA A 5 60.88 -19.97 39.86
CA ALA A 5 59.78 -19.64 40.80
C ALA A 5 58.88 -18.41 40.49
N THR A 6 57.53 -18.48 40.47
CA THR A 6 56.53 -19.04 41.40
C THR A 6 56.52 -18.36 42.78
N GLN A 7 55.58 -17.43 43.06
CA GLN A 7 54.52 -17.59 44.09
C GLN A 7 53.65 -16.32 44.25
N PHE A 8 52.31 -16.47 44.12
CA PHE A 8 51.26 -16.48 45.17
C PHE A 8 51.02 -15.14 45.91
N GLY A 9 49.79 -14.64 45.74
CA GLY A 9 49.09 -13.79 46.70
C GLY A 9 47.64 -14.27 46.79
N ASP A 10 47.27 -14.81 47.95
CA ASP A 10 45.99 -15.44 48.27
C ASP A 10 44.96 -14.42 48.83
N CYS A 11 43.72 -14.88 48.99
CA CYS A 11 42.63 -14.39 49.85
C CYS A 11 41.68 -13.25 49.40
N LYS A 12 40.58 -13.65 48.71
CA LYS A 12 39.11 -13.53 49.03
C LYS A 12 38.52 -12.22 49.64
N PRO A 13 37.17 -12.05 49.67
CA PRO A 13 36.12 -12.17 48.64
C PRO A 13 35.15 -10.96 48.63
N ALA A 14 34.36 -10.74 47.58
CA ALA A 14 33.11 -9.97 47.71
C ALA A 14 32.10 -10.26 46.59
N SER A 15 31.01 -10.94 46.99
CA SER A 15 29.63 -10.54 46.69
C SER A 15 29.25 -10.22 45.23
N GLY A 16 28.66 -11.23 44.58
CA GLY A 16 27.28 -11.09 44.11
C GLY A 16 27.05 -10.40 42.76
N GLN A 17 27.03 -11.19 41.69
CA GLN A 17 26.08 -10.95 40.60
C GLN A 17 25.38 -12.24 40.17
N LYS A 18 24.06 -12.17 40.24
CA LYS A 18 23.09 -13.25 40.11
C LYS A 18 23.06 -13.76 38.67
N ILE A 19 23.32 -15.06 38.51
CA ILE A 19 23.08 -15.80 37.26
C ILE A 19 21.57 -15.69 36.96
N LYS A 20 21.21 -15.08 35.82
CA LYS A 20 19.82 -15.09 35.34
C LYS A 20 19.43 -16.53 35.03
N ARG A 21 18.68 -17.14 35.94
CA ARG A 21 18.16 -18.51 35.81
C ARG A 21 17.33 -18.62 34.54
N ARG A 22 17.69 -19.59 33.70
CA ARG A 22 16.90 -20.05 32.56
C ARG A 22 15.53 -20.50 33.08
N ALA A 23 14.45 -20.14 32.39
CA ALA A 23 13.08 -20.46 32.81
C ALA A 23 12.90 -21.98 33.01
N PRO A 24 12.21 -22.44 34.09
CA PRO A 24 11.92 -23.86 34.28
C PRO A 24 11.02 -24.37 33.15
N GLN A 25 11.32 -25.55 32.60
CA GLN A 25 10.42 -26.22 31.67
C GLN A 25 9.10 -26.59 32.39
N PRO A 26 7.94 -26.49 31.72
CA PRO A 26 6.66 -26.84 32.32
C PRO A 26 6.60 -28.34 32.68
N PRO A 27 5.90 -28.71 33.77
CA PRO A 27 5.87 -30.06 34.31
C PRO A 27 5.19 -31.07 33.37
N LYS A 28 5.83 -32.23 33.18
CA LYS A 28 5.27 -33.40 32.49
C LYS A 28 4.06 -33.92 33.27
N LYS A 29 2.88 -34.04 32.63
CA LYS A 29 1.73 -34.76 33.20
C LYS A 29 1.94 -36.29 33.10
N PRO A 30 1.66 -37.07 34.16
CA PRO A 30 1.66 -38.53 34.11
C PRO A 30 0.39 -39.11 33.46
N PRO A 31 0.40 -40.40 33.06
CA PRO A 31 -0.67 -41.03 32.31
C PRO A 31 -1.82 -41.44 33.24
N ILE A 32 -3.07 -41.19 32.83
CA ILE A 32 -4.23 -41.80 33.48
C ILE A 32 -4.97 -42.64 32.45
N ALA A 33 -5.25 -43.85 32.90
CA ALA A 33 -5.76 -44.99 32.17
C ALA A 33 -7.21 -44.82 31.71
N ARG A 34 -7.53 -45.70 30.76
CA ARG A 34 -8.82 -46.04 30.17
C ARG A 34 -9.89 -46.31 31.24
N ASP A 35 -11.13 -45.90 30.98
CA ASP A 35 -12.32 -46.78 31.01
C ASP A 35 -13.49 -46.04 30.33
N VAL A 36 -13.90 -46.49 29.13
CA VAL A 36 -15.17 -47.22 28.86
C VAL A 36 -16.40 -46.35 29.12
N ASN A 37 -17.06 -45.87 28.06
CA ASN A 37 -18.22 -46.61 27.58
C ASN A 37 -18.62 -46.21 26.15
N GLU A 38 -19.09 -47.25 25.47
CA GLU A 38 -19.50 -47.40 24.09
C GLU A 38 -20.58 -46.40 23.67
N HIS A 39 -20.50 -45.92 22.43
CA HIS A 39 -21.53 -46.23 21.43
C HIS A 39 -20.83 -46.60 20.12
N LYS A 40 -20.85 -47.92 19.90
CA LYS A 40 -20.45 -48.66 18.73
C LYS A 40 -21.28 -48.21 17.51
N VAL A 41 -20.62 -47.64 16.50
CA VAL A 41 -21.01 -47.86 15.10
C VAL A 41 -19.73 -48.03 14.29
N ILE A 42 -19.28 -49.26 14.16
CA ILE A 42 -18.42 -49.67 13.04
C ILE A 42 -19.39 -50.07 11.92
N PRO A 43 -19.20 -49.54 10.71
CA PRO A 43 -19.03 -50.40 9.54
C PRO A 43 -17.69 -50.03 8.89
N THR A 44 -16.68 -50.87 9.03
CA THR A 44 -16.30 -51.88 8.04
C THR A 44 -15.83 -51.27 6.73
N LEU A 45 -14.51 -51.20 6.60
CA LEU A 45 -13.73 -51.38 5.36
C LEU A 45 -14.28 -50.66 4.11
N GLY A 46 -14.13 -49.33 4.10
CA GLY A 46 -14.06 -48.52 2.89
C GLY A 46 -12.65 -47.96 2.76
N MET A 47 -11.97 -48.36 1.70
CA MET A 47 -10.58 -48.04 1.39
C MET A 47 -10.35 -46.53 1.22
N TRP A 48 -9.15 -46.11 1.63
CA TRP A 48 -8.41 -44.90 1.25
C TRP A 48 -9.10 -43.89 0.32
N SER A 49 -9.39 -42.68 0.80
CA SER A 49 -9.33 -41.37 0.09
C SER A 49 -9.74 -40.25 1.05
N ASP A 50 -9.24 -39.04 0.87
CA ASP A 50 -9.66 -37.80 1.57
C ASP A 50 -9.05 -37.44 2.95
N GLN A 51 -7.83 -37.89 3.26
CA GLN A 51 -6.99 -37.15 4.22
C GLN A 51 -6.48 -35.81 3.66
N ASN A 52 -6.86 -35.48 2.42
CA ASN A 52 -6.19 -34.47 1.63
C ASN A 52 -6.91 -33.11 1.55
N ILE A 53 -8.02 -32.93 2.26
CA ILE A 53 -8.80 -31.69 2.24
C ILE A 53 -9.09 -31.27 3.68
N LEU A 54 -8.69 -30.06 4.05
CA LEU A 54 -9.00 -29.48 5.35
C LEU A 54 -9.88 -28.25 5.17
N THR A 55 -11.04 -28.28 5.82
CA THR A 55 -11.95 -27.16 5.96
C THR A 55 -11.43 -26.21 7.04
N MET A 56 -10.86 -25.08 6.63
CA MET A 56 -10.54 -23.96 7.54
C MET A 56 -11.42 -22.78 7.14
N LYS A 57 -12.41 -22.47 7.99
CA LYS A 57 -13.25 -21.26 7.91
C LYS A 57 -13.85 -21.02 6.51
N GLY A 58 -14.68 -21.97 6.06
CA GLY A 58 -15.51 -21.84 4.86
C GLY A 58 -14.84 -22.08 3.50
N ASN A 59 -13.50 -22.23 3.45
CA ASN A 59 -12.79 -22.56 2.22
C ASN A 59 -12.23 -23.99 2.29
N LEU A 60 -12.46 -24.76 1.23
CA LEU A 60 -11.88 -26.09 1.02
C LEU A 60 -10.42 -25.89 0.60
N ILE A 61 -9.47 -26.30 1.44
CA ILE A 61 -8.03 -26.22 1.11
C ILE A 61 -7.50 -27.64 0.99
N LYS A 62 -6.91 -27.98 -0.15
CA LYS A 62 -6.18 -29.25 -0.31
C LYS A 62 -4.98 -29.23 0.64
N THR A 63 -4.82 -30.19 1.55
CA THR A 63 -3.73 -30.20 2.55
C THR A 63 -2.39 -30.60 1.97
N ILE A 64 -2.41 -31.41 0.92
CA ILE A 64 -1.26 -31.92 0.19
C ILE A 64 -1.62 -31.79 -1.30
N VAL A 65 -0.74 -31.16 -2.06
CA VAL A 65 -0.93 -30.92 -3.49
C VAL A 65 0.26 -31.53 -4.23
N ASP A 66 -0.04 -32.38 -5.21
CA ASP A 66 0.97 -32.85 -6.16
C ASP A 66 1.09 -31.84 -7.29
N ILE A 67 2.31 -31.32 -7.47
CA ILE A 67 2.65 -30.34 -8.50
C ILE A 67 3.80 -30.86 -9.35
N LEU A 68 3.77 -30.53 -10.64
CA LEU A 68 4.86 -30.75 -11.57
C LEU A 68 5.62 -29.43 -11.75
N VAL A 69 6.88 -29.39 -11.33
CA VAL A 69 7.75 -28.22 -11.46
C VAL A 69 8.59 -28.37 -12.72
N VAL A 70 8.49 -27.43 -13.65
CA VAL A 70 9.32 -27.37 -14.86
C VAL A 70 10.40 -26.32 -14.68
N PHE A 71 11.64 -26.74 -14.79
CA PHE A 71 12.83 -25.91 -14.66
C PHE A 71 13.16 -25.19 -15.97
N PRO A 72 13.92 -24.08 -15.91
CA PRO A 72 14.39 -23.36 -17.10
C PRO A 72 15.17 -24.25 -18.07
N ASP A 73 15.84 -25.28 -17.56
CA ASP A 73 16.64 -26.23 -18.33
C ASP A 73 15.80 -27.31 -19.05
N GLY A 74 14.47 -27.25 -18.90
CA GLY A 74 13.53 -28.20 -19.49
C GLY A 74 13.28 -29.44 -18.65
N GLU A 75 13.94 -29.58 -17.49
CA GLU A 75 13.69 -30.67 -16.56
C GLU A 75 12.32 -30.55 -15.88
N GLU A 76 11.58 -31.65 -15.76
CA GLU A 76 10.30 -31.69 -15.07
C GLU A 76 10.39 -32.57 -13.81
N GLN A 77 10.03 -32.03 -12.65
CA GLN A 77 10.06 -32.72 -11.37
C GLN A 77 8.68 -32.74 -10.72
N LYS A 78 8.16 -33.95 -10.45
CA LYS A 78 6.97 -34.10 -9.61
C LYS A 78 7.34 -33.89 -8.14
N LYS A 79 6.60 -33.01 -7.45
CA LYS A 79 6.74 -32.74 -6.02
C LYS A 79 5.40 -32.73 -5.31
N THR A 80 5.41 -33.28 -4.12
CA THR A 80 4.27 -33.27 -3.20
C THR A 80 4.53 -32.19 -2.15
N VAL A 81 3.68 -31.16 -2.13
CA VAL A 81 3.83 -29.99 -1.25
C VAL A 81 2.63 -29.83 -0.32
N HIS A 82 2.85 -29.24 0.85
CA HIS A 82 1.74 -28.89 1.73
C HIS A 82 0.93 -27.75 1.13
N GLY A 83 -0.38 -27.93 1.02
CA GLY A 83 -1.27 -26.93 0.46
C GLY A 83 -1.41 -25.65 1.28
N ARG A 84 -1.02 -25.69 2.57
CA ARG A 84 -0.91 -24.49 3.42
C ARG A 84 0.34 -23.66 3.15
N LYS A 85 1.22 -24.10 2.24
CA LYS A 85 2.43 -23.34 1.93
C LYS A 85 2.10 -22.17 1.00
N PRO A 86 2.57 -20.95 1.30
CA PRO A 86 2.48 -19.83 0.37
C PRO A 86 3.25 -20.12 -0.93
N VAL A 87 2.74 -19.63 -2.06
CA VAL A 87 3.39 -19.81 -3.38
C VAL A 87 4.81 -19.26 -3.39
N MET A 88 5.07 -18.10 -2.78
CA MET A 88 6.43 -17.53 -2.76
C MET A 88 7.39 -18.25 -1.82
N ASP A 89 6.90 -18.83 -0.72
CA ASP A 89 7.74 -19.66 0.14
C ASP A 89 8.18 -20.93 -0.61
N LEU A 90 7.26 -21.52 -1.40
CA LEU A 90 7.58 -22.63 -2.29
C LEU A 90 8.60 -22.21 -3.37
N PHE A 91 8.45 -21.01 -3.94
CA PHE A 91 9.42 -20.45 -4.90
C PHE A 91 10.82 -20.35 -4.31
N VAL A 92 10.95 -19.72 -3.15
CA VAL A 92 12.24 -19.53 -2.49
C VAL A 92 12.86 -20.86 -2.09
N GLU A 93 12.07 -21.82 -1.62
CA GLU A 93 12.57 -23.17 -1.31
C GLU A 93 13.11 -23.88 -2.56
N LEU A 94 12.37 -23.82 -3.67
CA LEU A 94 12.82 -24.43 -4.93
C LEU A 94 14.06 -23.72 -5.48
N CYS A 95 14.10 -22.40 -5.45
CA CYS A 95 15.31 -21.65 -5.81
C CYS A 95 16.51 -22.05 -4.95
N SER A 96 16.32 -22.20 -3.63
CA SER A 96 17.37 -22.62 -2.69
C SER A 96 17.89 -24.04 -2.99
N GLN A 97 16.98 -24.99 -3.25
CA GLN A 97 17.34 -26.39 -3.50
C GLN A 97 18.05 -26.62 -4.83
N TYR A 98 17.73 -25.83 -5.85
CA TYR A 98 18.33 -25.95 -7.18
C TYR A 98 19.44 -24.91 -7.43
N HIS A 99 19.87 -24.19 -6.38
CA HIS A 99 20.89 -23.12 -6.45
C HIS A 99 20.57 -22.02 -7.48
N LEU A 100 19.29 -21.74 -7.68
CA LEU A 100 18.80 -20.72 -8.61
C LEU A 100 18.60 -19.39 -7.88
N ASN A 101 18.95 -18.28 -8.51
CA ASN A 101 18.82 -16.97 -7.89
C ASN A 101 17.39 -16.39 -8.05
N PRO A 102 16.60 -16.23 -6.97
CA PRO A 102 15.21 -15.78 -7.05
C PRO A 102 15.03 -14.39 -7.69
N THR A 103 16.10 -13.62 -7.86
CA THR A 103 16.10 -12.32 -8.56
C THR A 103 15.92 -12.48 -10.08
N HIS A 104 16.46 -13.56 -10.65
CA HIS A 104 16.49 -13.83 -12.08
C HIS A 104 15.42 -14.81 -12.54
N TYR A 105 14.63 -15.36 -11.61
CA TYR A 105 13.58 -16.32 -11.92
C TYR A 105 12.21 -15.79 -11.51
N THR A 106 11.17 -16.35 -12.13
CA THR A 106 9.77 -16.10 -11.80
C THR A 106 9.00 -17.41 -11.85
N PHE A 107 7.90 -17.46 -11.10
CA PHE A 107 6.95 -18.55 -11.16
C PHE A 107 5.77 -18.19 -12.06
N GLU A 108 5.41 -19.13 -12.94
CA GLU A 108 4.13 -19.16 -13.62
C GLU A 108 3.41 -20.45 -13.23
N LEU A 109 2.21 -20.31 -12.67
CA LEU A 109 1.40 -21.44 -12.23
C LEU A 109 0.39 -21.73 -13.34
N GLN A 110 0.09 -23.00 -13.62
CA GLN A 110 -0.95 -23.42 -14.55
C GLN A 110 -2.02 -24.27 -13.87
N TYR A 111 -3.27 -24.01 -14.23
CA TYR A 111 -4.41 -24.82 -13.79
C TYR A 111 -4.29 -26.26 -14.32
N GLY A 112 -4.70 -27.23 -13.51
CA GLY A 112 -4.65 -28.65 -13.91
C GLY A 112 -5.58 -29.02 -15.06
N GLU A 113 -6.74 -28.40 -15.16
CA GLU A 113 -7.75 -28.77 -16.16
C GLU A 113 -7.54 -28.05 -17.50
N THR A 114 -7.20 -26.76 -17.46
CA THR A 114 -7.19 -25.90 -18.65
C THR A 114 -5.80 -25.50 -19.10
N GLN A 115 -4.74 -25.87 -18.35
CA GLN A 115 -3.34 -25.44 -18.56
C GLN A 115 -3.17 -23.92 -18.74
N GLN A 116 -4.16 -23.12 -18.34
CA GLN A 116 -4.09 -21.67 -18.44
C GLN A 116 -3.24 -21.10 -17.29
N PRO A 117 -2.52 -19.99 -17.54
CA PRO A 117 -1.74 -19.33 -16.50
C PRO A 117 -2.65 -18.79 -15.38
N VAL A 118 -2.27 -19.09 -14.14
CA VAL A 118 -2.96 -18.68 -12.93
C VAL A 118 -2.33 -17.40 -12.40
N SER A 119 -3.15 -16.35 -12.23
CA SER A 119 -2.72 -15.18 -11.47
C SER A 119 -2.70 -15.49 -9.98
N TYR A 120 -1.60 -15.24 -9.29
CA TYR A 120 -1.47 -15.51 -7.86
C TYR A 120 -0.91 -14.31 -7.11
N LYS A 121 -1.21 -14.24 -5.81
CA LYS A 121 -0.54 -13.29 -4.89
C LYS A 121 0.61 -14.01 -4.18
N PRO A 122 1.63 -13.27 -3.72
CA PRO A 122 2.76 -13.85 -3.00
C PRO A 122 2.40 -14.78 -1.83
N ASN A 123 1.38 -14.37 -1.07
CA ASN A 123 0.92 -15.03 0.14
C ASN A 123 -0.21 -16.04 -0.11
N THR A 124 -0.59 -16.28 -1.37
CA THR A 124 -1.64 -17.25 -1.69
C THR A 124 -1.16 -18.65 -1.35
N LEU A 125 -2.02 -19.46 -0.74
CA LEU A 125 -1.72 -20.84 -0.36
C LEU A 125 -1.86 -21.75 -1.57
N ILE A 126 -0.90 -22.64 -1.82
CA ILE A 126 -0.91 -23.52 -3.00
C ILE A 126 -2.14 -24.45 -3.03
N GLY A 127 -2.64 -24.86 -1.86
CA GLY A 127 -3.83 -25.72 -1.74
C GLY A 127 -5.17 -25.04 -1.99
N THR A 128 -5.15 -23.70 -2.14
CA THR A 128 -6.33 -22.92 -2.60
C THR A 128 -6.33 -22.69 -4.11
N LEU A 129 -5.18 -22.92 -4.75
CA LEU A 129 -5.03 -22.81 -6.19
C LEU A 129 -5.12 -24.23 -6.77
N ASP A 130 -5.97 -24.45 -7.76
CA ASP A 130 -6.03 -25.73 -8.49
C ASP A 130 -4.87 -25.88 -9.49
N VAL A 131 -3.65 -25.73 -8.98
CA VAL A 131 -2.43 -25.71 -9.74
C VAL A 131 -1.85 -27.12 -9.79
N GLN A 132 -1.59 -27.59 -11.01
CA GLN A 132 -0.97 -28.89 -11.25
C GLN A 132 0.46 -28.74 -11.78
N LYS A 133 0.75 -27.65 -12.48
CA LYS A 133 2.05 -27.41 -13.12
C LYS A 133 2.59 -26.03 -12.76
N ILE A 134 3.86 -25.94 -12.39
CA ILE A 134 4.57 -24.70 -12.08
C ILE A 134 5.77 -24.60 -13.00
N PHE A 135 5.89 -23.48 -13.72
CA PHE A 135 7.04 -23.19 -14.56
C PHE A 135 7.94 -22.21 -13.84
N LEU A 136 9.17 -22.63 -13.62
CA LEU A 136 10.25 -21.77 -13.18
C LEU A 136 10.91 -21.18 -14.42
N LYS A 137 10.48 -19.99 -14.81
CA LYS A 137 11.04 -19.30 -15.98
C LYS A 137 12.13 -18.35 -15.54
N LEU A 138 13.18 -18.25 -16.35
CA LEU A 138 14.06 -17.10 -16.30
C LEU A 138 13.17 -15.87 -16.49
N LYS A 139 13.14 -15.03 -15.45
CA LYS A 139 12.68 -13.67 -15.59
C LYS A 139 13.73 -13.02 -16.46
N VAL A 140 13.51 -13.09 -17.78
CA VAL A 140 14.33 -12.37 -18.75
C VAL A 140 14.47 -10.98 -18.15
N PRO A 141 15.69 -10.57 -17.77
CA PRO A 141 15.93 -9.17 -17.60
C PRO A 141 15.80 -8.65 -19.03
N GLU A 142 14.56 -8.41 -19.46
CA GLU A 142 14.33 -7.23 -20.27
C GLU A 142 15.10 -6.21 -19.47
N GLU A 143 16.16 -5.67 -20.08
CA GLU A 143 16.76 -4.43 -19.67
C GLU A 143 15.62 -3.42 -19.68
N LYS A 144 14.80 -3.48 -18.64
CA LYS A 144 14.07 -2.40 -18.09
C LYS A 144 15.20 -1.53 -17.56
N LYS A 145 15.84 -0.80 -18.50
CA LYS A 145 15.76 0.65 -18.51
C LYS A 145 14.58 0.95 -17.64
N ILE A 146 14.91 1.36 -16.43
CA ILE A 146 13.97 1.76 -15.42
C ILE A 146 13.13 2.81 -16.12
N LYS A 147 12.06 2.38 -16.80
CA LYS A 147 10.88 3.16 -17.09
C LYS A 147 10.22 3.26 -15.73
N ARG A 148 10.92 3.94 -14.80
CA ARG A 148 10.25 4.92 -13.95
C ARG A 148 9.27 5.57 -14.93
N PRO A 149 7.94 5.51 -14.70
CA PRO A 149 7.07 6.43 -15.40
C PRO A 149 7.79 7.79 -15.34
N PRO A 150 7.94 8.51 -16.47
CA PRO A 150 8.68 9.77 -16.47
C PRO A 150 8.23 10.52 -15.23
N PRO A 151 9.15 10.96 -14.34
CA PRO A 151 8.76 11.63 -13.11
C PRO A 151 7.72 12.64 -13.55
N LYS A 152 6.45 12.46 -13.13
CA LYS A 152 5.38 13.39 -13.47
C LYS A 152 5.91 14.69 -12.92
N VAL A 153 6.48 15.52 -13.79
CA VAL A 153 7.04 16.80 -13.40
C VAL A 153 5.85 17.46 -12.73
N PRO A 154 5.92 17.71 -11.41
CA PRO A 154 4.78 18.27 -10.73
C PRO A 154 4.49 19.57 -11.46
N GLU A 155 3.28 19.66 -12.00
CA GLU A 155 2.81 20.87 -12.66
C GLU A 155 3.14 22.04 -11.72
N ARG A 156 3.92 23.01 -12.22
CA ARG A 156 4.39 24.14 -11.41
C ARG A 156 3.16 24.92 -10.98
N THR A 157 2.60 24.59 -9.83
CA THR A 157 1.40 25.21 -9.29
C THR A 157 1.79 26.11 -8.14
N VAL A 158 1.34 27.36 -8.22
CA VAL A 158 1.51 28.36 -7.17
C VAL A 158 0.20 28.45 -6.37
N ARG A 159 0.34 28.66 -5.06
CA ARG A 159 -0.79 28.92 -4.18
C ARG A 159 -1.14 30.41 -4.32
N LEU A 160 -2.23 30.68 -5.03
CA LEU A 160 -2.83 32.01 -5.15
C LEU A 160 -3.81 32.22 -3.99
N VAL A 161 -3.61 33.28 -3.22
CA VAL A 161 -4.57 33.73 -2.21
C VAL A 161 -5.52 34.73 -2.86
N VAL A 162 -6.82 34.45 -2.78
CA VAL A 162 -7.87 35.34 -3.30
C VAL A 162 -8.67 35.87 -2.12
N ASN A 163 -8.63 37.19 -1.93
CA ASN A 163 -9.48 37.90 -0.99
C ASN A 163 -10.80 38.26 -1.66
N TYR A 164 -11.92 37.91 -1.05
CA TYR A 164 -13.25 38.24 -1.56
C TYR A 164 -14.17 38.63 -0.41
N LEU A 165 -15.25 39.34 -0.70
CA LEU A 165 -16.24 39.78 0.31
C LEU A 165 -15.64 40.54 1.52
N LYS A 166 -14.57 41.31 1.30
CA LYS A 166 -13.80 42.11 2.30
C LYS A 166 -13.11 41.33 3.42
N THR A 167 -13.69 40.26 3.93
CA THR A 167 -13.18 39.50 5.09
C THR A 167 -12.90 38.03 4.81
N GLN A 168 -13.21 37.53 3.61
CA GLN A 168 -13.01 36.12 3.25
C GLN A 168 -11.76 35.95 2.39
N LYS A 169 -11.03 34.86 2.62
CA LYS A 169 -9.86 34.47 1.83
C LYS A 169 -10.00 33.02 1.39
N THR A 170 -9.71 32.75 0.12
CA THR A 170 -9.63 31.39 -0.40
C THR A 170 -8.26 31.15 -1.02
N VAL A 171 -7.79 29.90 -0.99
CA VAL A 171 -6.50 29.51 -1.56
C VAL A 171 -6.76 28.61 -2.76
N ILE A 172 -6.31 29.05 -3.91
CA ILE A 172 -6.48 28.36 -5.19
C ILE A 172 -5.11 27.93 -5.70
N ARG A 173 -5.00 26.69 -6.17
CA ARG A 173 -3.78 26.18 -6.80
C ARG A 173 -3.94 26.38 -8.30
N VAL A 174 -3.08 27.22 -8.86
CA VAL A 174 -3.13 27.61 -10.28
C VAL A 174 -1.72 27.59 -10.86
N ASN A 175 -1.60 27.49 -12.18
CA ASN A 175 -0.34 27.64 -12.88
C ASN A 175 0.06 29.15 -12.90
N PRO A 176 1.30 29.54 -12.56
CA PRO A 176 1.70 30.95 -12.55
C PRO A 176 1.98 31.53 -13.94
N GLU A 177 2.14 30.69 -14.96
CA GLU A 177 2.47 31.10 -16.35
C GLU A 177 1.22 31.34 -17.19
N VAL A 178 0.03 30.94 -16.72
CA VAL A 178 -1.22 31.18 -17.45
C VAL A 178 -1.76 32.59 -17.18
N PRO A 179 -2.44 33.21 -18.17
CA PRO A 179 -3.00 34.55 -18.01
C PRO A 179 -4.14 34.55 -16.99
N LEU A 180 -4.35 35.69 -16.33
CA LEU A 180 -5.43 35.88 -15.36
C LEU A 180 -6.81 35.56 -15.93
N GLN A 181 -7.06 35.82 -17.22
CA GLN A 181 -8.33 35.48 -17.89
C GLN A 181 -8.68 33.99 -17.77
N SER A 182 -7.70 33.09 -17.88
CA SER A 182 -7.91 31.65 -17.74
C SER A 182 -8.14 31.21 -16.29
N ILE A 183 -7.69 32.02 -15.32
CA ILE A 183 -7.83 31.74 -13.90
C ILE A 183 -9.18 32.25 -13.35
N ILE A 184 -9.77 33.29 -13.95
CA ILE A 184 -11.09 33.85 -13.56
C ILE A 184 -12.18 32.79 -13.36
N PRO A 185 -12.45 31.86 -14.29
CA PRO A 185 -13.53 30.88 -14.08
C PRO A 185 -13.30 30.00 -12.84
N ILE A 186 -12.04 29.68 -12.55
CA ILE A 186 -11.65 28.90 -11.35
C ILE A 186 -11.91 29.73 -10.09
N ILE A 187 -11.59 31.03 -10.12
CA ILE A 187 -11.88 31.96 -9.02
C ILE A 187 -13.38 32.09 -8.82
N CYS A 188 -14.15 32.24 -9.90
CA CYS A 188 -15.60 32.37 -9.89
C CYS A 188 -16.29 31.14 -9.28
N GLU A 189 -15.86 29.95 -9.67
CA GLU A 189 -16.34 28.68 -9.11
C GLU A 189 -16.04 28.59 -7.60
N LYS A 190 -14.82 28.96 -7.18
CA LYS A 190 -14.40 28.88 -5.78
C LYS A 190 -14.99 29.96 -4.88
N CYS A 191 -15.26 31.15 -5.41
CA CYS A 191 -15.71 32.31 -4.66
C CYS A 191 -17.21 32.57 -4.80
N GLU A 192 -17.94 31.74 -5.57
CA GLU A 192 -19.37 31.90 -5.88
C GLU A 192 -19.71 33.29 -6.46
N VAL A 193 -18.82 33.83 -7.30
CA VAL A 193 -18.97 35.15 -7.94
C VAL A 193 -19.17 35.00 -9.44
N SER A 194 -20.12 35.75 -10.02
CA SER A 194 -20.33 35.76 -11.47
C SER A 194 -19.15 36.36 -12.24
N GLN A 195 -18.72 35.66 -13.29
CA GLN A 195 -17.60 36.04 -14.17
C GLN A 195 -17.73 37.43 -14.81
N GLU A 196 -18.95 37.89 -15.03
CA GLU A 196 -19.23 39.21 -15.62
C GLU A 196 -18.95 40.38 -14.68
N CYS A 197 -18.86 40.13 -13.37
CA CYS A 197 -18.87 41.19 -12.36
C CYS A 197 -17.73 41.10 -11.37
N ILE A 198 -16.84 40.15 -11.57
CA ILE A 198 -15.60 40.04 -10.84
C ILE A 198 -14.59 41.05 -11.41
N VAL A 199 -14.08 41.91 -10.54
CA VAL A 199 -12.97 42.83 -10.81
C VAL A 199 -11.81 42.37 -9.95
N LEU A 200 -10.71 41.97 -10.59
CA LEU A 200 -9.49 41.57 -9.89
C LEU A 200 -8.62 42.81 -9.64
N LEU A 201 -8.25 43.04 -8.39
CA LEU A 201 -7.40 44.14 -7.94
C LEU A 201 -6.11 43.57 -7.37
N ARG A 202 -4.99 44.27 -7.59
CA ARG A 202 -3.68 43.92 -7.01
C ARG A 202 -3.67 44.12 -5.51
N ASP A 203 -4.14 45.29 -5.07
CA ASP A 203 -4.23 45.68 -3.67
C ASP A 203 -5.48 46.56 -3.48
N THR A 204 -6.06 46.52 -2.28
CA THR A 204 -7.12 47.42 -1.83
C THR A 204 -6.68 48.87 -1.67
N PHE A 205 -5.40 49.13 -1.40
CA PHE A 205 -4.85 50.48 -1.18
C PHE A 205 -4.55 51.20 -2.49
N THR A 206 -3.96 50.51 -3.47
CA THR A 206 -3.66 51.11 -4.78
C THR A 206 -4.87 51.06 -5.72
N GLY A 207 -5.81 50.15 -5.48
CA GLY A 207 -6.99 49.98 -6.33
C GLY A 207 -6.66 49.63 -7.78
N GLU A 208 -5.42 49.19 -8.04
CA GLU A 208 -4.93 48.89 -9.38
C GLU A 208 -5.66 47.65 -9.92
N LYS A 209 -6.41 47.83 -11.01
CA LYS A 209 -7.08 46.74 -11.71
C LYS A 209 -6.03 45.87 -12.38
N LEU A 210 -6.08 44.56 -12.11
CA LEU A 210 -5.17 43.61 -12.73
C LEU A 210 -5.53 43.44 -14.21
N GLU A 211 -4.51 43.55 -15.06
CA GLU A 211 -4.66 43.32 -16.50
C GLU A 211 -4.86 41.82 -16.77
N LEU A 212 -6.00 41.48 -17.37
CA LEU A 212 -6.42 40.08 -17.58
C LEU A 212 -5.52 39.30 -18.55
N THR A 213 -4.72 40.01 -19.35
CA THR A 213 -3.78 39.47 -20.33
C THR A 213 -2.44 39.04 -19.72
N LYS A 214 -2.10 39.51 -18.52
CA LYS A 214 -0.84 39.17 -17.85
C LYS A 214 -0.97 37.92 -16.97
N SER A 215 0.15 37.22 -16.77
CA SER A 215 0.22 36.08 -15.86
C SER A 215 0.50 36.53 -14.42
N LEU A 216 0.27 35.62 -13.46
CA LEU A 216 0.65 35.86 -12.06
C LEU A 216 2.16 36.07 -11.90
N ASN A 217 2.96 35.40 -12.73
CA ASN A 217 4.41 35.54 -12.72
C ASN A 217 4.87 36.90 -13.24
N ASP A 218 4.28 37.41 -14.33
CA ASP A 218 4.59 38.74 -14.88
C ASP A 218 4.25 39.87 -13.90
N LEU A 219 3.16 39.67 -13.15
CA LEU A 219 2.69 40.63 -12.15
C LEU A 219 3.43 40.47 -10.81
N GLY A 220 4.15 39.38 -10.61
CA GLY A 220 4.89 39.07 -9.38
C GLY A 220 4.01 38.90 -8.14
N ILE A 221 2.72 38.58 -8.31
CA ILE A 221 1.72 38.56 -7.24
C ILE A 221 1.39 37.13 -6.79
N LYS A 222 1.21 36.95 -5.48
CA LYS A 222 0.74 35.70 -4.85
C LYS A 222 -0.62 35.86 -4.16
N GLU A 223 -1.09 37.09 -4.06
CA GLU A 223 -2.36 37.49 -3.44
C GLU A 223 -3.05 38.49 -4.38
N LEU A 224 -4.37 38.38 -4.51
CA LEU A 224 -5.20 39.34 -5.24
C LEU A 224 -6.54 39.53 -4.54
N TYR A 225 -7.28 40.57 -4.93
CA TYR A 225 -8.59 40.90 -4.41
C TYR A 225 -9.65 40.78 -5.50
N ALA A 226 -10.65 39.93 -5.27
CA ALA A 226 -11.81 39.78 -6.12
C ALA A 226 -12.96 40.65 -5.59
N TRP A 227 -13.26 41.72 -6.32
CA TRP A 227 -14.37 42.62 -6.03
C TRP A 227 -15.57 42.29 -6.91
N ASN A 228 -16.78 42.30 -6.34
CA ASN A 228 -18.02 42.09 -7.09
C ASN A 228 -18.71 43.43 -7.37
N ASN A 229 -18.75 43.84 -8.64
CA ASN A 229 -19.35 45.11 -9.07
C ASN A 229 -20.90 45.10 -9.07
N LYS A 230 -21.56 43.92 -9.00
CA LYS A 230 -23.03 43.79 -8.98
C LYS A 230 -23.66 44.13 -7.61
N LYS A 231 -22.88 44.28 -6.52
CA LYS A 231 -23.41 44.58 -5.18
C LYS A 231 -23.57 46.08 -4.87
N ALA A 232 -23.44 46.96 -5.86
CA ALA A 232 -23.81 48.36 -5.72
C ALA A 232 -25.26 48.57 -6.18
N LEU A 233 -26.22 48.18 -5.33
CA LEU A 233 -27.58 48.75 -5.26
C LEU A 233 -28.24 48.27 -3.95
N PRO A 234 -28.09 48.97 -2.82
CA PRO A 234 -29.19 49.07 -1.87
C PRO A 234 -30.11 50.18 -2.40
N SER A 235 -31.12 49.84 -3.19
CA SER A 235 -32.21 50.77 -3.47
C SER A 235 -32.96 51.06 -2.17
N LYS A 236 -32.59 52.15 -1.51
CA LYS A 236 -33.36 52.75 -0.42
C LYS A 236 -34.05 54.01 -0.98
N ILE A 237 -35.33 54.16 -0.63
CA ILE A 237 -36.21 55.34 -0.72
C ILE A 237 -36.88 55.46 -2.12
N HIS A 238 -38.20 55.53 -2.28
CA HIS A 238 -39.27 56.16 -1.49
C HIS A 238 -40.59 55.40 -1.71
N SER A 239 -41.27 54.97 -0.64
CA SER A 239 -42.71 54.64 -0.71
C SER A 239 -43.47 55.86 -0.21
N GLU A 240 -44.27 56.49 -1.06
CA GLU A 240 -45.30 57.45 -0.66
C GLU A 240 -46.43 56.71 0.07
N PRO A 241 -47.01 57.27 1.15
CA PRO A 241 -48.20 56.71 1.76
C PRO A 241 -49.45 57.27 1.07
N THR A 242 -50.18 56.43 0.34
CA THR A 242 -51.50 56.79 -0.17
C THR A 242 -52.48 56.84 1.01
N LEU A 243 -52.92 58.06 1.35
CA LEU A 243 -53.97 58.35 2.32
C LEU A 243 -55.33 58.03 1.66
N SER A 244 -56.00 56.96 2.08
CA SER A 244 -57.40 56.72 1.73
C SER A 244 -58.31 57.36 2.78
N TYR A 245 -59.10 58.34 2.36
CA TYR A 245 -60.22 58.92 3.09
C TYR A 245 -61.51 58.15 2.79
#